data_AF-A0A382NP13-F1
#
_entry.id   AF-A0A382NP13-F1
#
_cell.length_a   1.000
_cell.length_b   1.000
_cell.length_c   1.000
_cell.angle_alpha   90.00
_cell.angle_beta   90.00
_cell.angle_gamma   90.00
#
_symmetry.space_group_name_H-M   'P 1'
#
loop_
_entity.id
_entity.type
_entity.pdbx_description
1 polymer ?
#
loop_
_entity_poly.entity_id
_entity_poly.type
_entity_poly.pdbx_seq_one_letter_code
_entity_poly.pdbx_strand_id
1 'polypeptide(L)' 'VPGFTKKHLDLQDLPNWLTFLKEDLSLKALGLSVIRLPAGKGYTIMHQHEEQEEVYMVLSGRGIIHIDGEDIS' A
#
# COMPACT_ATOMS: atom_id res chain seq x y z
N VAL A 1 13.39 -13.96 17.37
CA VAL A 1 12.83 -13.05 16.34
C VAL A 1 11.38 -12.80 16.71
N PRO A 2 10.96 -11.58 17.07
CA PRO A 2 9.57 -11.32 17.41
C PRO A 2 8.74 -11.65 16.16
N GLY A 3 7.87 -12.66 16.28
CA GLY A 3 7.11 -13.21 15.17
C GLY A 3 6.26 -12.13 14.51
N PHE A 4 6.23 -12.12 13.17
CA PHE A 4 5.36 -11.26 12.41
C PHE A 4 3.91 -11.49 12.87
N THR A 5 3.27 -10.43 13.39
CA THR A 5 1.85 -10.48 13.73
C THR A 5 1.09 -10.45 12.41
N LYS A 6 0.45 -11.56 12.03
CA LYS A 6 -0.40 -11.61 10.83
C LYS A 6 -1.47 -10.52 10.96
N LYS A 7 -1.31 -9.41 10.25
CA LYS A 7 -2.37 -8.42 10.10
C LYS A 7 -3.31 -8.94 9.02
N HIS A 8 -4.56 -9.14 9.40
CA HIS A 8 -5.63 -9.45 8.46
C HIS A 8 -6.09 -8.14 7.83
N LEU A 9 -5.84 -7.97 6.53
CA LEU A 9 -6.51 -6.96 5.72
C LEU A 9 -7.74 -7.62 5.12
N ASP A 10 -8.92 -7.19 5.55
CA ASP A 10 -10.17 -7.64 4.95
C ASP A 10 -10.35 -6.89 3.63
N LEU A 11 -10.34 -7.62 2.52
CA LEU A 11 -10.50 -7.03 1.18
C LEU A 11 -11.96 -6.64 0.89
N GLN A 12 -12.91 -7.15 1.68
CA GLN A 12 -14.34 -6.82 1.58
C GLN A 12 -14.72 -5.64 2.48
N ASP A 13 -13.92 -5.37 3.53
CA ASP A 13 -14.09 -4.24 4.46
C ASP A 13 -12.77 -3.48 4.60
N LEU A 14 -12.43 -2.73 3.56
CA LEU A 14 -11.21 -1.94 3.51
C LEU A 14 -11.30 -0.75 4.47
N PRO A 15 -10.17 -0.36 5.11
CA PRO A 15 -10.15 0.87 5.88
C PRO A 15 -10.47 2.07 4.98
N ASN A 16 -11.16 3.08 5.54
CA ASN A 16 -11.64 4.26 4.80
C ASN A 16 -10.54 5.13 4.15
N TRP A 17 -9.27 4.81 4.36
CA TRP A 17 -8.11 5.48 3.77
C TRP A 17 -7.46 4.69 2.62
N LEU A 18 -8.01 3.53 2.24
CA LEU A 18 -7.53 2.70 1.14
C LEU A 18 -8.65 2.46 0.14
N THR A 19 -8.42 2.77 -1.13
CA THR A 19 -9.39 2.54 -2.22
C THR A 19 -8.71 1.82 -3.36
N PHE A 20 -9.26 0.67 -3.77
CA PHE A 20 -8.85 -0.05 -4.97
C PHE A 20 -9.77 0.31 -6.13
N LEU A 21 -9.19 0.74 -7.25
CA LEU A 21 -9.93 1.29 -8.38
C LEU A 21 -9.93 0.37 -9.61
N LYS A 22 -9.25 -0.78 -9.56
CA LYS A 22 -9.13 -1.68 -10.71
C LYS A 22 -10.50 -2.07 -11.27
N GLU A 23 -11.39 -2.58 -10.41
CA GLU A 23 -12.71 -3.04 -10.84
C GLU A 23 -13.64 -1.86 -11.16
N ASP A 24 -13.66 -0.84 -10.30
CA ASP A 24 -14.48 0.38 -10.48
C ASP A 24 -14.21 1.08 -11.81
N LEU A 25 -12.95 1.07 -12.28
CA LEU A 25 -12.54 1.67 -13.55
C LEU A 25 -12.37 0.63 -14.67
N SER A 26 -12.70 -0.63 -14.42
CA SER A 26 -12.56 -1.74 -15.38
C SER A 26 -11.14 -1.86 -15.99
N LEU A 27 -10.11 -1.56 -15.20
CA LEU A 27 -8.71 -1.61 -15.65
C LEU A 27 -8.29 -3.06 -15.92
N LYS A 28 -7.67 -3.28 -17.08
CA LYS A 28 -7.21 -4.62 -17.50
C LYS A 28 -5.71 -4.81 -17.37
N ALA A 29 -4.92 -3.74 -17.47
CA ALA A 29 -3.47 -3.82 -17.55
C ALA A 29 -2.76 -3.57 -16.21
N LEU A 30 -3.42 -2.93 -15.23
CA LEU A 30 -2.79 -2.58 -13.96
C LEU A 30 -3.80 -2.58 -12.80
N GLY A 31 -3.27 -2.73 -11.59
CA GLY A 31 -3.98 -2.36 -10.36
C GLY A 31 -3.74 -0.88 -10.06
N LEU A 32 -4.78 -0.16 -9.69
CA LEU A 32 -4.67 1.23 -9.24
C LEU A 32 -5.27 1.36 -7.84
N SER A 33 -4.49 1.92 -6.93
CA SER A 33 -4.88 2.15 -5.55
C SER A 33 -4.68 3.62 -5.19
N VAL A 34 -5.63 4.22 -4.50
CA VAL A 34 -5.50 5.56 -3.91
C VAL A 34 -5.49 5.43 -2.40
N ILE A 35 -4.46 5.98 -1.76
CA ILE A 35 -4.23 5.85 -0.33
C ILE A 35 -4.16 7.23 0.31
N ARG A 36 -4.95 7.45 1.38
CA ARG A 36 -4.90 8.63 2.24
C ARG A 36 -4.39 8.25 3.63
N LEU A 37 -3.10 7.97 3.72
CA LEU A 37 -2.51 7.45 4.94
C LEU A 37 -2.62 8.46 6.11
N PRO A 38 -3.30 8.11 7.23
CA PRO A 38 -3.36 8.99 8.39
C PRO A 38 -1.99 9.15 9.07
N ALA A 39 -1.77 10.29 9.73
CA ALA A 39 -0.54 10.54 10.47
C ALA A 39 -0.28 9.42 11.52
N GLY A 40 0.96 8.92 11.57
CA GLY A 40 1.37 7.84 12.48
C GLY A 40 0.83 6.45 12.09
N LYS A 41 0.20 6.30 10.92
CA LYS A 41 -0.14 5.00 10.32
C LYS A 41 0.84 4.68 9.20
N GLY A 42 0.95 3.40 8.88
CA GLY A 42 1.78 2.88 7.80
C GLY A 42 1.14 1.65 7.18
N TYR A 43 1.65 1.23 6.03
CA TYR A 43 1.20 0.00 5.39
C TYR A 43 1.51 -1.20 6.30
N THR A 44 0.62 -2.17 6.33
CA THR A 44 0.60 -3.18 7.39
C THR A 44 1.47 -4.40 7.12
N ILE A 45 2.01 -4.52 5.90
CA ILE A 45 2.83 -5.65 5.46
C ILE A 45 4.01 -5.17 4.61
N MET A 46 5.20 -5.68 4.92
CA MET A 46 6.33 -5.64 4.00
C MET A 46 6.14 -6.75 2.97
N HIS A 47 6.34 -6.44 1.69
CA HIS A 47 6.15 -7.39 0.61
C HIS A 47 7.05 -7.05 -0.58
N GLN A 48 7.13 -7.98 -1.51
CA GLN A 48 7.78 -7.83 -2.80
C GLN A 48 6.90 -8.49 -3.87
N HIS A 49 7.03 -8.04 -5.12
CA HIS A 49 6.40 -8.68 -6.27
C HIS A 49 7.37 -9.63 -6.95
N GLU A 50 6.86 -10.73 -7.51
CA GLU A 50 7.66 -11.65 -8.33
C GLU A 50 7.98 -11.03 -9.70
N GLU A 51 6.99 -10.41 -10.34
CA GLU A 51 7.12 -9.88 -11.71
C GLU A 51 6.59 -8.44 -11.89
N GLN A 52 5.69 -7.98 -11.04
CA GLN A 52 4.97 -6.72 -11.25
C GLN A 52 5.78 -5.52 -10.74
N GLU A 53 5.96 -4.52 -11.59
CA GLU A 53 6.42 -3.20 -11.16
C GLU A 53 5.33 -2.49 -10.34
N GLU A 54 5.73 -1.77 -9.29
CA GLU A 54 4.86 -0.90 -8.51
C GLU A 54 5.40 0.53 -8.50
N VAL A 55 4.54 1.50 -8.86
CA VAL A 55 4.91 2.92 -8.95
C VAL A 55 4.12 3.72 -7.92
N TYR A 56 4.84 4.42 -7.04
CA TYR A 56 4.25 5.29 -6.02
C TYR A 56 4.33 6.76 -6.45
N MET A 57 3.19 7.47 -6.35
CA MET A 57 3.12 8.91 -6.60
C MET A 57 2.57 9.63 -5.36
N VAL A 58 3.39 10.48 -4.74
CA VAL A 58 2.97 11.31 -3.60
C VAL A 58 2.30 12.58 -4.12
N LEU A 59 0.97 12.61 -4.05
CA LEU A 59 0.17 13.76 -4.53
C LEU A 59 0.13 14.91 -3.52
N SER A 60 0.21 14.61 -2.22
CA SER A 60 0.21 15.62 -1.14
C SER A 60 0.72 15.01 0.17
N GLY A 61 1.19 15.86 1.09
CA GLY A 61 1.72 15.43 2.38
C GLY A 61 3.17 14.96 2.30
N ARG A 62 3.59 14.23 3.33
CA ARG A 62 4.93 13.62 3.42
C ARG A 62 4.86 12.33 4.23
N GLY A 63 5.79 11.43 3.97
CA GLY A 63 5.91 10.16 4.66
C GLY A 63 7.31 9.60 4.50
N ILE A 64 7.46 8.32 4.83
CA ILE A 64 8.68 7.56 4.59
C ILE A 64 8.25 6.29 3.86
N ILE A 65 8.97 5.91 2.80
CA ILE A 65 8.88 4.58 2.21
C ILE A 65 10.14 3.81 2.62
N HIS A 66 9.94 2.58 3.11
CA HIS A 66 11.03 1.70 3.53
C HIS A 66 11.26 0.65 2.45
N ILE A 67 12.45 0.64 1.85
CA ILE A 67 12.81 -0.26 0.74
C ILE A 67 14.16 -0.89 1.09
N ASP A 68 14.22 -2.23 1.08
CA ASP A 68 15.46 -2.99 1.28
C ASP A 68 16.30 -2.61 2.51
N GLY A 69 15.65 -2.23 3.61
CA GLY A 69 16.32 -1.82 4.85
C GLY A 69 16.59 -0.31 4.96
N GLU A 70 16.24 0.48 3.96
CA GLU A 70 16.50 1.91 3.88
C GLU A 70 15.21 2.74 3.94
N ASP A 71 15.24 3.84 4.69
CA ASP A 71 14.17 4.83 4.77
C ASP A 71 14.38 5.95 3.75
N ILE A 72 13.40 6.19 2.88
CA ILE A 72 13.40 7.22 1.84
C ILE A 72 12.24 8.20 2.09
N SER A 73 12.49 9.51 2.03
CA SER A 73 11.51 10.58 2.34
C SER A 73 11.39 11.66 1.29
#